data_AF-A0A7J0CJR2-F1
#
_entry.id   AF-A0A7J0CJR2-F1
#
_cell.length_a   1.000
_cell.length_b   1.000
_cell.length_c   1.000
_cell.angle_alpha   90.00
_cell.angle_beta   90.00
_cell.angle_gamma   90.00
#
_symmetry.space_group_name_H-M   'P 1'
#
loop_
_entity.id
_entity.type
_entity.pdbx_description
1 polymer ?
#
loop_
_entity_poly.entity_id
_entity_poly.type
_entity_poly.pdbx_seq_one_letter_code
_entity_poly.pdbx_strand_id
1 'polypeptide(L)' 'MDYIMVFRLMQCMRLGLVPDFDVYDAATWTAPVPLSHLSIKAKGVPLPIPDFTRGAWKKARSGMDSEKPAA' A
#
# COMPACT_ATOMS: atom_id res chain seq x y z
N MET A 1 -2.76 -12.64 -5.75
CA MET A 1 -1.61 -12.96 -4.89
C MET A 1 -0.85 -14.11 -5.50
N ASP A 2 0.46 -13.99 -5.68
CA ASP A 2 1.32 -15.09 -6.13
C ASP A 2 2.17 -15.66 -4.97
N TYR A 3 2.92 -16.73 -5.26
CA TYR A 3 3.80 -17.39 -4.30
C TYR A 3 4.86 -16.46 -3.70
N ILE A 4 5.51 -15.63 -4.54
CA ILE A 4 6.61 -14.75 -4.10
C ILE A 4 6.07 -13.72 -3.11
N MET A 5 4.90 -13.16 -3.37
CA MET A 5 4.30 -12.16 -2.50
C MET A 5 3.94 -12.74 -1.13
N VAL A 6 3.36 -13.95 -1.09
CA VAL A 6 3.06 -14.63 0.19
C VAL A 6 4.35 -15.00 0.92
N PHE A 7 5.36 -15.49 0.20
CA PHE A 7 6.67 -15.81 0.77
C PHE A 7 7.37 -14.58 1.38
N ARG A 8 7.36 -13.43 0.69
CA ARG A 8 7.89 -12.16 1.22
C ARG A 8 7.15 -11.71 2.47
N LEU A 9 5.83 -11.73 2.45
CA LEU A 9 5.03 -11.37 3.62
C LEU A 9 5.40 -12.23 4.84
N MET A 10 5.48 -13.54 4.65
CA MET A 10 5.86 -14.47 5.72
C MET A 10 7.30 -14.25 6.20
N GLN A 11 8.24 -13.92 5.30
CA GLN A 11 9.59 -13.56 5.70
C GLN A 11 9.61 -12.28 6.56
N CYS A 12 8.93 -11.21 6.13
CA CYS A 12 8.88 -9.96 6.88
C CYS A 12 8.31 -10.18 8.28
N MET A 13 7.25 -10.98 8.40
CA MET A 13 6.67 -11.35 9.70
C MET A 13 7.66 -12.12 10.59
N ARG A 14 8.39 -13.09 10.04
CA ARG A 14 9.35 -13.90 10.81
C ARG A 14 10.57 -13.11 11.27
N LEU A 15 11.05 -12.16 10.45
CA LEU A 15 12.25 -11.37 10.71
C LEU A 15 11.95 -10.00 11.35
N GLY A 16 10.68 -9.67 11.60
CA GLY A 16 10.28 -8.37 12.14
C GLY A 16 10.54 -7.19 11.20
N LEU A 17 10.58 -7.45 9.88
CA LEU A 17 10.79 -6.41 8.87
C LEU A 17 9.47 -5.69 8.57
N VAL A 18 9.60 -4.46 8.10
CA VAL A 18 8.47 -3.72 7.55
C VAL A 18 7.91 -4.49 6.34
N PRO A 19 6.60 -4.74 6.26
CA PRO A 19 6.00 -5.36 5.08
C PRO A 19 6.19 -4.49 3.84
N ASP A 20 6.52 -5.14 2.72
CA ASP A 20 6.64 -4.50 1.41
C ASP A 20 5.37 -3.71 1.04
N PHE A 21 4.21 -4.19 1.48
CA PHE A 21 2.90 -3.59 1.30
C PHE A 21 2.19 -3.45 2.66
N ASP A 22 1.87 -2.22 3.06
CA ASP A 22 1.24 -1.94 4.36
C ASP A 22 -0.24 -1.54 4.28
N VAL A 23 -0.80 -1.16 5.43
CA VAL A 23 -2.21 -0.78 5.57
C VAL A 23 -2.59 0.47 4.76
N TYR A 24 -1.66 1.42 4.59
CA TYR A 24 -1.92 2.65 3.85
C TYR A 24 -1.90 2.39 2.35
N ASP A 25 -1.02 1.50 1.90
CA ASP A 25 -1.03 1.02 0.52
C ASP A 25 -2.36 0.30 0.21
N ALA A 26 -2.80 -0.59 1.11
CA ALA A 26 -4.09 -1.28 1.01
C ALA A 26 -5.28 -0.31 0.96
N ALA A 27 -5.30 0.70 1.84
CA ALA A 27 -6.35 1.72 1.85
C ALA A 27 -6.35 2.54 0.56
N THR A 28 -5.17 2.92 0.06
CA THR A 28 -5.02 3.69 -1.18
C THR A 28 -5.48 2.89 -2.40
N TRP A 29 -5.16 1.59 -2.47
CA TRP A 29 -5.60 0.72 -3.57
C TRP A 29 -7.09 0.38 -3.51
N THR A 30 -7.69 0.41 -2.33
CA THR A 30 -9.12 0.16 -2.15
C THR A 30 -9.96 1.42 -2.38
N ALA A 31 -9.40 2.61 -2.15
CA ALA A 31 -10.10 3.90 -2.28
C ALA A 31 -10.76 4.14 -3.67
N PRO A 32 -10.18 3.71 -4.81
CA PRO A 32 -10.84 3.82 -6.11
C PRO A 32 -12.19 3.12 -6.19
N VAL A 33 -12.46 2.07 -5.40
CA VAL A 33 -13.74 1.35 -5.45
C VAL A 33 -14.93 2.28 -5.09
N PRO A 34 -14.98 2.90 -3.90
CA PRO A 34 -16.04 3.86 -3.57
C PRO A 34 -15.93 5.18 -4.36
N LEU A 35 -14.71 5.66 -4.64
CA LEU A 35 -14.52 6.93 -5.36
C LEU A 35 -14.97 6.84 -6.82
N SER A 36 -14.70 5.74 -7.51
CA SER A 36 -15.16 5.54 -8.89
C SER A 36 -16.69 5.51 -8.95
N HIS A 37 -17.35 4.85 -7.99
CA HIS A 37 -18.81 4.87 -7.89
C HIS A 37 -19.38 6.29 -7.74
N LEU A 38 -18.76 7.10 -6.87
CA LEU A 38 -19.15 8.51 -6.70
C LEU A 38 -18.87 9.34 -7.96
N SER A 39 -17.75 9.10 -8.63
CA SER A 39 -17.38 9.78 -9.88
C SER A 39 -18.37 9.47 -10.99
N ILE A 40 -18.76 8.21 -11.17
CA ILE A 40 -19.77 7.78 -12.16
C ILE A 40 -21.11 8.47 -11.88
N LYS A 41 -21.55 8.54 -10.61
CA LYS A 41 -22.76 9.28 -10.21
C LYS A 41 -22.66 10.77 -10.51
N ALA A 42 -21.47 11.35 -10.39
CA ALA A 42 -21.18 12.74 -10.71
C ALA A 42 -20.86 12.98 -12.20
N LYS A 43 -21.26 12.08 -13.11
CA LYS A 43 -21.01 12.18 -14.56
C LYS A 43 -19.53 12.21 -14.95
N GLY A 44 -18.68 11.47 -14.23
CA GLY A 44 -17.27 11.31 -14.53
C GLY A 44 -16.38 12.45 -14.00
N VAL A 45 -16.86 13.23 -13.04
CA VAL A 45 -16.05 14.27 -12.39
C VAL A 45 -14.86 13.64 -11.65
N PRO A 46 -13.63 14.17 -11.78
CA PRO A 46 -12.48 13.72 -11.01
C PRO A 46 -12.70 13.93 -9.51
N LEU A 47 -12.36 12.92 -8.71
CA LEU A 47 -12.43 13.00 -7.24
C LEU A 47 -11.03 12.84 -6.64
N PRO A 48 -10.68 13.61 -5.61
CA PRO A 48 -9.38 13.50 -4.95
C PRO A 48 -9.28 12.18 -4.17
N ILE A 49 -8.12 11.52 -4.27
CA ILE A 49 -7.80 10.35 -3.45
C ILE A 49 -7.29 10.85 -2.08
N PRO A 50 -7.84 10.37 -0.95
CA PRO A 50 -7.37 10.76 0.38
C PRO A 50 -5.91 10.37 0.62
N ASP A 51 -5.15 11.26 1.26
CA ASP A 51 -3.83 10.92 1.79
C ASP A 51 -3.98 10.21 3.14
N PHE A 52 -4.01 8.88 3.11
CA PHE A 52 -4.12 8.05 4.31
C PHE A 52 -2.88 8.12 5.22
N THR A 53 -1.74 8.57 4.69
CA THR A 53 -0.47 8.68 5.44
C THR A 53 -0.28 10.03 6.13
N ARG A 54 -1.17 11.00 5.86
CA ARG A 54 -1.09 12.37 6.39
C ARG A 54 0.26 13.04 6.10
N GLY A 55 0.73 12.93 4.86
CA GLY A 55 1.99 13.49 4.37
C GLY A 55 3.23 12.65 4.67
N ALA A 56 3.09 11.52 5.37
CA ALA A 56 4.22 10.64 5.68
C ALA A 56 4.77 9.93 4.44
N TRP A 57 3.98 9.78 3.36
CA TRP A 57 4.43 9.25 2.07
C TRP A 57 5.64 9.97 1.46
N LYS A 58 5.90 11.22 1.88
CA LYS A 58 7.06 12.02 1.43
C LYS A 58 8.39 11.57 2.06
N LYS A 59 8.34 10.77 3.12
CA LYS A 59 9.53 10.28 3.82
C LYS A 59 9.97 8.95 3.22
N ALA A 60 11.27 8.70 3.23
CA ALA A 60 11.79 7.39 2.86
C ALA A 60 11.25 6.33 3.84
N ARG A 61 10.84 5.18 3.29
CA ARG A 61 10.37 4.01 4.04
C ARG A 61 11.20 2.80 3.61
N SER A 62 11.70 2.03 4.57
CA SER A 62 12.26 0.71 4.30
C SER A 62 11.12 -0.24 3.92
N GLY A 63 11.00 -0.60 2.64
CA GLY A 63 10.05 -1.59 2.14
C GLY A 63 10.80 -2.59 1.26
N MET A 64 10.47 -2.61 -0.04
CA MET A 64 11.18 -3.40 -1.05
C MET A 64 12.68 -3.10 -1.14
N ASP A 65 13.09 -1.88 -0.75
CA ASP A 65 14.48 -1.42 -0.75
C ASP A 65 15.19 -1.67 0.60
N SER A 66 14.65 -2.56 1.44
CA SER A 66 15.27 -2.91 2.72
C SER A 66 16.57 -3.70 2.52
N GLU A 67 17.53 -3.51 3.43
CA GLU A 67 18.78 -4.26 3.40
C GLU A 67 18.51 -5.76 3.51
N LYS A 68 19.29 -6.55 2.78
CA LYS A 68 19.19 -8.00 2.83
C LYS A 68 19.43 -8.48 4.27
N PRO A 69 18.48 -9.20 4.89
CA PRO A 69 18.67 -9.71 6.25
C PRO A 69 19.86 -10.65 6.34
N ALA A 70 20.55 -10.63 7.48
CA ALA A 70 21.57 -11.63 7.79
C ALA A 70 20.93 -13.03 7.79
N ALA A 71 21.69 -14.01 7.29
CA ALA A 71 21.25 -15.41 7.16
C ALA A 71 21.06 -16.08 8.53
#